data_AF-A0A1A9WNV1-F1
#
_entry.id   AF-A0A1A9WNV1-F1
#
_cell.length_a   1.000
_cell.length_b   1.000
_cell.length_c   1.000
_cell.angle_alpha   90.00
_cell.angle_beta   90.00
_cell.angle_gamma   90.00
#
_symmetry.space_group_name_H-M   'P 1'
#
loop_
_entity.id
_entity.type
_entity.pdbx_description
1 polymer ?
#
loop_
_entity_poly.entity_id
_entity_poly.type
_entity_poly.pdbx_seq_one_letter_code
_entity_poly.pdbx_strand_id
1 'polypeptide(L)' 'MLTKANLLLARNLTKSMVRFHGHGGIPGENIPFSLENRYRITAVFTAFTVLGFGSPFLIVRHQLLKK' A
#
# COMPACT_ATOMS: atom_id res chain seq x y z
N MET A 1 18.45 12.71 13.10
CA MET A 1 17.95 14.09 13.02
C MET A 1 17.04 14.23 11.79
N LEU A 2 15.76 14.56 11.97
CA LEU A 2 14.88 14.87 10.83
C LEU A 2 15.22 16.28 10.33
N THR A 3 15.67 16.39 9.08
CA THR A 3 15.90 17.70 8.44
C THR A 3 14.58 18.34 8.04
N LYS A 4 14.55 19.68 7.93
CA LYS A 4 13.36 20.42 7.47
C LYS A 4 12.88 19.93 6.09
N ALA A 5 13.80 19.50 5.23
CA ALA A 5 13.48 18.89 3.94
C ALA A 5 12.65 17.60 4.09
N ASN A 6 13.03 16.70 5.01
CA ASN A 6 12.29 15.46 5.27
C ASN A 6 10.89 15.75 5.84
N LEU A 7 10.77 16.78 6.68
CA LEU A 7 9.48 17.22 7.22
C LEU A 7 8.56 17.78 6.11
N LEU A 8 9.12 18.59 5.20
CA LEU A 8 8.37 19.16 4.08
C LEU A 8 7.94 18.08 3.08
N LEU A 9 8.81 17.10 2.81
CA LEU A 9 8.49 15.93 1.98
C LEU A 9 7.33 15.14 2.59
N ALA A 10 7.44 14.77 3.88
CA ALA A 10 6.39 14.04 4.59
C ALA A 10 5.06 14.80 4.55
N ARG A 11 5.08 16.11 4.82
CA ARG A 11 3.88 16.97 4.75
C ARG A 11 3.26 16.98 3.36
N ASN A 12 4.07 17.09 2.31
CA ASN A 12 3.57 17.14 0.94
C ASN A 12 3.00 15.79 0.48
N LEU A 13 3.61 14.68 0.91
CA LEU A 13 3.09 13.33 0.69
C LEU A 13 1.74 13.15 1.39
N THR A 14 1.65 13.45 2.69
CA THR A 14 0.39 13.36 3.44
C THR A 14 -0.70 14.25 2.84
N LYS A 15 -0.37 15.49 2.47
CA LYS A 15 -1.32 16.43 1.84
C LYS A 15 -1.84 15.91 0.49
N SER A 16 -1.00 15.23 -0.28
CA SER A 16 -1.39 14.63 -1.56
C SER A 16 -2.28 13.42 -1.34
N MET A 17 -1.98 12.58 -0.35
CA MET A 17 -2.80 11.41 0.01
C MET A 17 -4.20 11.79 0.50
N VAL A 18 -4.30 12.80 1.38
CA VAL A 18 -5.59 13.30 1.90
C VAL A 18 -6.46 13.91 0.80
N ARG A 19 -5.87 14.37 -0.30
CA ARG A 19 -6.60 14.97 -1.43
C ARG A 19 -6.90 14.01 -2.57
N PHE A 20 -6.43 12.77 -2.46
CA PHE A 20 -6.60 11.73 -3.48
C PHE A 20 -7.87 10.90 -3.27
N HIS A 21 -8.87 11.43 -2.56
CA HIS A 21 -10.13 10.74 -2.31
C HIS A 21 -11.32 11.59 -2.75
N GLY A 22 -12.38 10.95 -3.23
CA GLY A 22 -13.63 11.61 -3.60
C GLY A 22 -14.35 12.27 -2.42
N HIS A 23 -15.34 13.11 -2.69
CA HIS A 23 -16.06 13.86 -1.64
C HIS A 23 -16.94 12.98 -0.73
N GLY A 24 -16.96 11.66 -0.96
CA GLY A 24 -17.72 10.69 -0.19
C GLY A 24 -19.15 10.58 -0.70
N GLY A 25 -19.89 9.59 -0.19
CA GLY A 25 -21.27 9.32 -0.62
C GLY A 25 -21.40 8.31 -1.76
N ILE A 26 -20.31 8.03 -2.49
CA ILE A 26 -20.25 6.97 -3.50
C ILE A 26 -19.38 5.81 -2.97
N PRO A 27 -19.91 4.58 -2.86
CA PRO A 27 -19.11 3.42 -2.46
C PRO A 27 -17.89 3.23 -3.35
N GLY A 28 -16.70 3.15 -2.74
CA GLY A 28 -15.43 2.91 -3.45
C GLY A 28 -14.72 4.16 -4.00
N GLU A 29 -15.30 5.35 -3.87
CA GLU A 29 -14.69 6.60 -4.34
C GLU A 29 -13.56 7.12 -3.42
N ASN A 30 -13.55 6.65 -2.18
CA ASN A 30 -12.65 7.11 -1.12
C ASN A 30 -11.49 6.15 -0.81
N ILE A 31 -11.26 5.15 -1.66
CA ILE A 31 -10.20 4.16 -1.48
C ILE A 31 -9.12 4.31 -2.57
N PRO A 32 -7.86 3.96 -2.27
CA PRO A 32 -6.72 4.26 -3.14
C PRO A 32 -6.57 3.30 -4.33
N PHE A 33 -7.61 2.55 -4.70
CA PHE A 33 -7.61 1.62 -5.82
C PHE A 33 -8.99 1.56 -6.47
N SER A 34 -9.02 1.39 -7.80
CA SER A 34 -10.28 1.32 -8.56
C SER A 34 -11.02 0.02 -8.31
N LEU A 35 -12.36 0.12 -8.19
CA LEU A 35 -13.27 -1.02 -8.09
C LEU A 35 -13.95 -1.40 -9.42
N GLU A 36 -13.64 -0.70 -10.51
CA GLU A 36 -14.36 -0.82 -11.80
C GLU A 36 -14.22 -2.23 -12.41
N ASN A 37 -13.04 -2.84 -12.25
CA ASN A 37 -12.75 -4.16 -12.80
C ASN A 37 -12.58 -5.21 -11.69
N ARG A 38 -13.53 -6.14 -11.61
CA ARG A 38 -13.53 -7.25 -10.66
C ARG A 38 -12.25 -8.10 -10.71
N TYR A 39 -11.71 -8.36 -11.90
CA TYR A 39 -10.50 -9.18 -12.06
C TYR A 39 -9.27 -8.45 -11.53
N ARG A 40 -9.20 -7.13 -11.73
CA ARG A 40 -8.13 -6.30 -11.19
C ARG A 40 -8.16 -6.28 -9.67
N ILE A 41 -9.33 -6.12 -9.05
CA ILE A 41 -9.47 -6.17 -7.59
C ILE A 41 -8.97 -7.51 -7.06
N THR A 42 -9.42 -8.62 -7.63
CA THR A 42 -9.01 -9.96 -7.20
C THR A 42 -7.50 -10.15 -7.34
N ALA A 43 -6.90 -9.70 -8.44
CA ALA A 43 -5.45 -9.80 -8.65
C ALA A 43 -4.67 -8.98 -7.61
N VAL A 44 -5.07 -7.73 -7.36
CA VAL A 44 -4.43 -6.86 -6.37
C VAL A 44 -4.58 -7.41 -4.95
N PHE A 45 -5.78 -7.86 -4.59
CA PHE A 45 -6.04 -8.50 -3.30
C PHE A 45 -5.17 -9.74 -3.10
N THR A 46 -5.14 -10.63 -4.10
CA THR A 46 -4.34 -11.86 -4.04
C THR A 46 -2.86 -11.54 -3.89
N ALA A 47 -2.32 -10.62 -4.70
CA ALA A 47 -0.93 -10.21 -4.62
C ALA A 47 -0.60 -9.62 -3.24
N PHE A 48 -1.43 -8.71 -2.74
CA PHE A 48 -1.24 -8.10 -1.41
C PHE A 48 -1.23 -9.15 -0.30
N THR A 49 -2.21 -10.07 -0.30
CA THR A 49 -2.31 -11.12 0.71
C THR A 49 -1.17 -12.12 0.62
N VAL A 50 -0.82 -12.59 -0.58
CA VAL A 50 0.27 -13.56 -0.77
C VAL A 50 1.62 -12.94 -0.40
N LEU A 51 1.86 -11.67 -0.72
CA LEU A 51 3.10 -11.00 -0.33
C LEU A 51 3.16 -10.78 1.19
N GLY A 52 2.08 -10.29 1.81
CA GLY A 52 2.00 -10.08 3.25
C GLY A 52 2.18 -11.39 4.02
N PHE A 53 1.37 -12.40 3.70
CA PHE A 53 1.39 -13.69 4.36
C PHE A 53 2.62 -14.54 4.00
N GLY A 54 3.10 -14.49 2.76
CA GLY A 54 4.22 -15.28 2.27
C GLY A 54 5.59 -14.75 2.70
N SER A 55 5.72 -13.44 2.96
CA SER A 55 7.01 -12.82 3.29
C SER A 55 7.73 -13.46 4.49
N PRO A 56 7.08 -13.82 5.62
CA PRO A 56 7.78 -14.43 6.75
C PRO A 56 8.38 -15.80 6.40
N PHE A 57 7.67 -16.60 5.58
CA PHE A 57 8.17 -17.91 5.14
C PHE A 57 9.40 -17.80 4.25
N LEU A 58 9.40 -16.82 3.33
CA LEU A 58 10.56 -16.54 2.49
C LEU A 58 11.74 -16.04 3.32
N ILE A 59 11.50 -15.20 4.33
CA ILE A 59 12.52 -14.72 5.25
C ILE A 59 13.11 -15.88 6.06
N VAL A 60 12.27 -16.75 6.64
CA VAL A 60 12.72 -17.94 7.38
C VAL A 60 13.55 -18.84 6.48
N ARG A 61 13.04 -19.16 5.28
CA ARG A 61 13.80 -19.94 4.29
C ARG A 61 15.15 -19.30 3.99
N HIS A 62 15.20 -17.98 3.80
CA HIS A 62 16.45 -17.26 3.58
C HIS A 62 17.40 -17.41 4.76
N GLN A 63 16.94 -17.24 6.00
CA GLN A 63 17.79 -17.38 7.20
C GLN A 63 18.32 -18.81 7.37
N LEU A 64 17.50 -19.83 7.14
CA LEU A 64 17.91 -21.23 7.25
C LEU A 64 18.98 -21.64 6.22
N LEU A 65 19.05 -20.94 5.09
CA LEU A 65 20.02 -21.21 4.02
C LEU A 65 21.32 -20.39 4.17
N LYS A 66 21.41 -19.52 5.18
CA LYS A 66 22.66 -18.82 5.49
C LYS A 66 23.59 -19.79 6.21
N LYS A 67 24.82 -19.88 5.73
CA LYS A 67 25.92 -20.54 6.44
C LYS A 67 26.54 -19.59 7.45
#